data_AF-A0A0C2D525-F1
#
_entry.id   AF-A0A0C2D525-F1
#
_cell.length_a   1.000
_cell.length_b   1.000
_cell.length_c   1.000
_cell.angle_alpha   90.00
_cell.angle_beta   90.00
_cell.angle_gamma   90.00
#
_symmetry.space_group_name_H-M   'P 1'
#
loop_
_entity.id
_entity.type
_entity.pdbx_description
1 polymer ?
#
loop_
_entity_poly.entity_id
_entity_poly.type
_entity_poly.pdbx_seq_one_letter_code
_entity_poly.pdbx_strand_id
1 'polypeptide(L)'
;MRSLLAFSTIILAANVLAGLEDWKRWSNDVSREQRYERSVRKRQVVNLGNDASRFDILAITDMDGDSKGTNFEFRAAIPWVFLNSGPGDTTKGMKIEWLTVKGTFLYAGGHGVEYRDAAGKVLNEDQMWIKVRHVNWKDVFTKIRDFAGFKAPGYLTHEAVHWSDIHKKWFFLPRKASTTMYDEKADEKKGTNLLITADENFNSFEVVKVGNNNHPERGFSAFAFIPGTNDGIIMAIKSKEVTGEDPESYATVFDIRGNIIMDDQNLGGNYKFEGIFLTTVRHFPSIAKLILPFS
;
A
#
# COMPACT_ATOMS: atom_id res chain seq x y z
N MET A 1 26.42 -14.45 -15.82
CA MET A 1 26.74 -13.04 -15.51
C MET A 1 25.84 -12.13 -16.34
N ARG A 2 24.69 -11.71 -15.79
CA ARG A 2 23.94 -10.48 -16.12
C ARG A 2 23.09 -10.15 -14.90
N SER A 3 23.54 -9.17 -14.14
CA SER A 3 22.84 -8.58 -12.99
C SER A 3 21.70 -7.70 -13.50
N LEU A 4 20.45 -8.01 -13.15
CA LEU A 4 19.34 -7.07 -13.30
C LEU A 4 19.36 -6.11 -12.11
N LEU A 5 19.51 -4.82 -12.42
CA LEU A 5 19.38 -3.71 -11.49
C LEU A 5 17.91 -3.59 -11.07
N ALA A 6 17.65 -3.63 -9.76
CA ALA A 6 16.32 -3.43 -9.19
C ALA A 6 16.00 -1.93 -9.13
N PHE A 7 14.96 -1.51 -9.86
CA PHE A 7 14.39 -0.17 -9.76
C PHE A 7 13.33 -0.18 -8.66
N SER A 8 13.72 0.15 -7.41
CA SER A 8 12.76 0.50 -6.37
C SER A 8 12.73 2.02 -6.24
N THR A 9 11.65 2.70 -6.65
CA THR A 9 11.47 4.07 -6.16
C THR A 9 10.04 4.57 -6.05
N ILE A 10 9.63 4.68 -4.79
CA ILE A 10 9.05 5.83 -4.09
C ILE A 10 8.31 6.84 -4.98
N ILE A 11 6.99 6.83 -4.82
CA ILE A 11 6.14 8.00 -5.08
C ILE A 11 5.50 8.37 -3.75
N LEU A 12 6.15 9.26 -3.01
CA LEU A 12 5.44 10.04 -2.01
C LEU A 12 4.97 11.32 -2.69
N ALA A 13 3.66 11.56 -2.66
CA ALA A 13 3.09 12.83 -3.06
C ALA A 13 3.77 13.95 -2.26
N ALA A 14 4.34 14.92 -2.97
CA ALA A 14 4.90 16.13 -2.43
C ALA A 14 3.82 16.90 -1.65
N ASN A 15 3.86 16.80 -0.33
CA ASN A 15 3.26 17.77 0.59
C ASN A 15 4.00 17.83 1.94
N VAL A 16 5.22 17.29 2.00
CA VAL A 16 6.11 17.45 3.17
C VAL A 16 7.42 18.02 2.65
N LEU A 17 7.79 19.19 3.18
CA LEU A 17 8.97 20.03 2.88
C LEU A 17 8.77 21.06 1.75
N ALA A 18 7.98 22.09 2.04
CA ALA A 18 8.26 23.42 1.52
C ALA A 18 9.59 23.90 2.15
N GLY A 19 10.57 24.20 1.31
CA GLY A 19 11.85 24.78 1.71
C GLY A 19 13.02 23.83 1.49
N LEU A 20 13.63 23.94 0.32
CA LEU A 20 15.08 24.08 0.08
C LEU A 20 15.30 24.10 -1.44
N GLU A 21 15.74 25.25 -1.95
CA GLU A 21 16.11 25.51 -3.34
C GLU A 21 17.32 24.64 -3.77
N ASP A 22 17.58 24.50 -5.08
CA ASP A 22 18.95 24.12 -5.46
C ASP A 22 19.31 23.25 -6.69
N TRP A 23 18.44 22.70 -7.56
CA TRP A 23 18.93 21.59 -8.44
C TRP A 23 18.54 21.62 -9.93
N LYS A 24 19.60 21.77 -10.75
CA LYS A 24 19.66 21.84 -12.22
C LYS A 24 19.37 20.51 -12.94
N ARG A 25 18.44 20.59 -13.89
CA ARG A 25 18.48 20.15 -15.31
C ARG A 25 19.02 18.74 -15.64
N TRP A 26 18.12 17.85 -16.06
CA TRP A 26 18.31 16.95 -17.23
C TRP A 26 16.95 16.73 -17.92
N SER A 27 16.89 17.09 -19.21
CA SER A 27 15.79 16.79 -20.13
C SER A 27 16.14 15.54 -20.92
N ASN A 28 15.17 14.68 -21.21
CA ASN A 28 15.17 13.94 -22.45
C ASN A 28 13.74 13.84 -23.00
N ASP A 29 13.63 14.38 -24.20
CA ASP A 29 12.47 14.48 -25.07
C ASP A 29 12.05 13.08 -25.50
N VAL A 30 10.77 12.72 -25.32
CA VAL A 30 10.17 11.54 -25.95
C VAL A 30 8.88 11.99 -26.63
N SER A 31 8.85 11.69 -27.92
CA SER A 31 7.91 12.14 -28.95
C SER A 31 6.44 12.08 -28.54
N ARG A 32 5.74 13.16 -28.87
CA ARG A 32 4.28 13.26 -28.92
C ARG A 32 3.70 12.23 -29.89
N GLU A 33 2.98 11.23 -29.38
CA GLU A 33 1.74 10.63 -29.94
C GLU A 33 1.47 9.25 -29.34
N GLN A 34 0.58 9.21 -28.33
CA GLN A 34 -0.22 8.09 -27.76
C GLN A 34 -0.30 8.19 -26.23
N ARG A 35 -1.02 9.21 -25.75
CA ARG A 35 -1.42 9.38 -24.34
C ARG A 35 -2.78 8.70 -24.13
N TYR A 36 -2.96 7.89 -23.08
CA TYR A 36 -4.11 7.94 -22.13
C TYR A 36 -4.01 6.82 -21.06
N GLU A 37 -4.03 7.27 -19.79
CA GLU A 37 -4.34 6.65 -18.48
C GLU A 37 -3.71 5.30 -18.05
N ARG A 38 -2.68 5.39 -17.17
CA ARG A 38 -2.09 4.28 -16.38
C ARG A 38 -2.24 4.46 -14.87
N SER A 39 -3.16 5.33 -14.47
CA SER A 39 -3.64 5.55 -13.11
C SER A 39 -5.11 5.88 -13.22
N VAL A 40 -5.97 5.16 -12.51
CA VAL A 40 -7.41 5.42 -12.57
C VAL A 40 -7.73 6.56 -11.61
N ARG A 41 -8.15 7.69 -12.16
CA ARG A 41 -8.74 8.79 -11.40
C ARG A 41 -10.23 8.58 -11.33
N LYS A 42 -10.73 8.17 -10.17
CA LYS A 42 -12.18 8.17 -9.90
C LYS A 42 -12.51 9.32 -8.96
N ARG A 43 -13.57 10.04 -9.30
CA ARG A 43 -14.21 11.00 -8.39
C ARG A 43 -15.22 10.20 -7.57
N GLN A 44 -14.94 10.02 -6.28
CA GLN A 44 -15.90 9.42 -5.37
C GLN A 44 -16.45 10.49 -4.43
N VAL A 45 -17.77 10.59 -4.34
CA VAL A 45 -18.43 11.39 -3.32
C VAL A 45 -18.84 10.44 -2.20
N VAL A 46 -18.14 10.51 -1.08
CA VAL A 46 -18.56 9.81 0.14
C VAL A 46 -19.39 10.80 0.95
N ASN A 47 -20.69 10.53 1.12
CA ASN A 47 -21.57 11.38 1.90
C ASN A 47 -21.41 11.07 3.39
N LEU A 48 -20.65 11.92 4.10
CA LEU A 48 -20.31 11.73 5.52
C LEU A 48 -21.16 12.59 6.47
N GLY A 49 -22.24 13.21 5.97
CA GLY A 49 -23.02 14.21 6.70
C GLY A 49 -22.77 15.63 6.19
N ASN A 50 -23.30 16.64 6.89
CA ASN A 50 -23.48 18.03 6.41
C ASN A 50 -22.19 18.78 5.99
N ASP A 51 -21.00 18.21 6.19
CA ASP A 51 -19.69 18.75 5.77
C ASP A 51 -19.00 17.86 4.71
N ALA A 52 -19.77 17.28 3.78
CA ALA A 52 -19.28 16.35 2.76
C ALA A 52 -18.05 16.90 1.99
N SER A 53 -16.87 16.41 2.36
CA SER A 53 -15.62 16.73 1.70
C SER A 53 -15.52 15.91 0.41
N ARG A 54 -15.32 16.59 -0.72
CA ARG A 54 -15.10 15.93 -2.03
C ARG A 54 -13.62 15.66 -2.20
N PHE A 55 -13.27 14.40 -2.48
CA PHE A 55 -11.91 13.98 -2.75
C PHE A 55 -11.82 13.36 -4.14
N ASP A 56 -10.71 13.64 -4.82
CA ASP A 56 -10.31 12.83 -5.97
C ASP A 56 -9.43 11.69 -5.44
N ILE A 57 -9.69 10.49 -5.94
CA ILE A 57 -8.92 9.30 -5.63
C ILE A 57 -7.97 9.03 -6.78
N LEU A 58 -6.70 8.89 -6.44
CA LEU A 58 -5.70 8.32 -7.32
C LEU A 58 -5.38 6.91 -6.84
N ALA A 59 -5.75 5.92 -7.63
CA ALA A 59 -5.32 4.54 -7.43
C ALA A 59 -4.14 4.22 -8.36
N ILE A 60 -3.08 3.65 -7.79
CA ILE A 60 -1.84 3.30 -8.48
C ILE A 60 -1.71 1.78 -8.48
N THR A 61 -1.43 1.21 -9.65
CA THR A 61 -1.23 -0.24 -9.82
C THR A 61 0.19 -0.61 -9.41
N ASP A 62 0.39 -1.91 -9.16
CA ASP A 62 1.65 -2.55 -8.80
C ASP A 62 2.91 -1.73 -9.13
N MET A 63 3.62 -1.35 -8.07
CA MET A 63 4.80 -0.48 -8.10
C MET A 63 6.10 -1.27 -7.86
N ASP A 64 6.04 -2.61 -7.81
CA ASP A 64 7.22 -3.43 -7.63
C ASP A 64 7.94 -3.76 -8.95
N GLY A 65 9.13 -4.36 -8.84
CA GLY A 65 9.99 -4.67 -9.98
C GLY A 65 9.47 -5.79 -10.90
N ASP A 66 8.45 -6.54 -10.47
CA ASP A 66 7.80 -7.62 -11.20
C ASP A 66 6.49 -7.15 -11.88
N SER A 67 6.15 -5.86 -11.73
CA SER A 67 4.95 -5.25 -12.31
C SER A 67 4.84 -5.51 -13.83
N LYS A 68 3.77 -6.19 -14.23
CA LYS A 68 3.46 -6.48 -15.64
C LYS A 68 2.85 -5.27 -16.39
N GLY A 69 2.76 -4.12 -15.73
CA GLY A 69 2.28 -2.88 -16.30
C GLY A 69 3.28 -2.31 -17.30
N THR A 70 3.03 -2.48 -18.59
CA THR A 70 3.87 -1.85 -19.61
C THR A 70 3.67 -0.33 -19.59
N ASN A 71 4.76 0.40 -19.33
CA ASN A 71 4.98 1.84 -19.50
C ASN A 71 4.24 2.82 -18.57
N PHE A 72 4.38 2.84 -17.25
CA PHE A 72 3.87 3.98 -16.47
C PHE A 72 4.37 5.36 -16.99
N GLU A 73 3.48 6.20 -17.54
CA GLU A 73 3.83 7.60 -17.87
C GLU A 73 3.67 8.46 -16.62
N PHE A 74 4.64 8.36 -15.70
CA PHE A 74 4.97 9.50 -14.86
C PHE A 74 5.74 10.50 -15.72
N ARG A 75 5.36 11.78 -15.74
CA ARG A 75 6.15 12.81 -16.46
C ARG A 75 7.61 12.86 -16.00
N ALA A 76 7.86 12.44 -14.76
CA ALA A 76 9.14 11.95 -14.26
C ALA A 76 8.87 11.10 -13.02
N ALA A 77 9.46 9.90 -12.95
CA ALA A 77 9.69 9.20 -11.69
C ALA A 77 11.19 9.34 -11.42
N ILE A 78 11.56 10.08 -10.38
CA ILE A 78 12.97 10.36 -10.07
C ILE A 78 13.36 9.43 -8.93
N PRO A 79 14.34 8.53 -9.14
CA PRO A 79 14.82 7.71 -8.06
C PRO A 79 15.37 8.57 -6.92
N TRP A 80 14.88 8.35 -5.70
CA TRP A 80 15.30 9.06 -4.51
C TRP A 80 16.17 8.19 -3.60
N VAL A 81 15.72 6.97 -3.28
CA VAL A 81 16.42 6.05 -2.35
C VAL A 81 16.32 4.61 -2.85
N PHE A 82 17.43 3.89 -2.78
CA PHE A 82 17.48 2.44 -3.01
C PHE A 82 17.39 1.70 -1.68
N LEU A 83 16.50 0.71 -1.61
CA LEU A 83 16.23 -0.05 -0.39
C LEU A 83 16.60 -1.52 -0.60
N ASN A 84 17.76 -1.93 -0.09
CA ASN A 84 18.19 -3.32 -0.12
C ASN A 84 17.35 -4.19 0.83
N SER A 85 17.16 -5.46 0.48
CA SER A 85 16.41 -6.46 1.25
C SER A 85 16.98 -6.68 2.65
N GLY A 86 16.14 -7.16 3.57
CA GLY A 86 16.56 -7.61 4.90
C GLY A 86 17.30 -6.55 5.73
N PRO A 87 18.48 -6.85 6.31
CA PRO A 87 19.26 -5.90 7.12
C PRO A 87 19.83 -4.72 6.32
N GLY A 88 19.79 -4.76 4.98
CA GLY A 88 20.32 -3.71 4.09
C GLY A 88 21.71 -3.99 3.53
N ASP A 89 22.40 -5.01 4.04
CA ASP A 89 23.71 -5.50 3.57
C ASP A 89 23.58 -6.53 2.42
N THR A 90 22.39 -6.62 1.82
CA THR A 90 22.11 -7.50 0.69
C THR A 90 22.26 -6.78 -0.64
N THR A 91 22.45 -7.53 -1.73
CA THR A 91 22.47 -6.98 -3.11
C THR A 91 21.10 -7.01 -3.79
N LYS A 92 20.11 -7.63 -3.13
CA LYS A 92 18.74 -7.77 -3.65
C LYS A 92 17.92 -6.55 -3.24
N GLY A 93 17.11 -6.00 -4.14
CA GLY A 93 16.11 -4.98 -3.80
C GLY A 93 15.07 -5.52 -2.82
N MET A 94 14.61 -4.67 -1.91
CA MET A 94 13.51 -5.00 -1.02
C MET A 94 12.20 -5.06 -1.81
N LYS A 95 11.40 -6.11 -1.57
CA LYS A 95 10.00 -6.14 -1.98
C LYS A 95 9.19 -5.31 -0.99
N ILE A 96 8.80 -4.10 -1.41
CA ILE A 96 8.04 -3.16 -0.59
C ILE A 96 6.57 -3.34 -0.92
N GLU A 97 5.78 -3.52 0.12
CA GLU A 97 4.36 -3.87 0.03
C GLU A 97 3.48 -2.76 0.61
N TRP A 98 4.02 -1.95 1.52
CA TRP A 98 3.30 -0.83 2.12
C TRP A 98 4.23 0.32 2.47
N LEU A 99 3.64 1.51 2.49
CA LEU A 99 4.29 2.76 2.86
C LEU A 99 3.42 3.52 3.86
N THR A 100 4.05 4.13 4.87
CA THR A 100 3.35 5.09 5.73
C THR A 100 4.29 6.14 6.29
N VAL A 101 3.72 7.23 6.80
CA VAL A 101 4.49 8.30 7.44
C VAL A 101 4.17 8.32 8.93
N LYS A 102 5.22 8.37 9.74
CA LYS A 102 5.12 8.58 11.19
C LYS A 102 6.14 9.64 11.60
N GLY A 103 5.65 10.78 12.08
CA GLY A 103 6.48 11.95 12.31
C GLY A 103 7.13 12.43 11.00
N THR A 104 8.46 12.56 10.99
CA THR A 104 9.22 13.03 9.81
C THR A 104 9.77 11.90 8.95
N PHE A 105 9.44 10.64 9.26
CA PHE A 105 10.02 9.48 8.58
C PHE A 105 8.99 8.76 7.71
N LEU A 106 9.42 8.40 6.51
CA LEU A 106 8.77 7.39 5.67
C LEU A 106 9.17 6.00 6.17
N TYR A 107 8.17 5.17 6.43
CA TYR A 107 8.31 3.76 6.76
C TYR A 107 7.90 2.96 5.54
N ALA A 108 8.77 2.03 5.13
CA ALA A 108 8.47 1.04 4.09
C ALA A 108 8.60 -0.37 4.67
N GLY A 109 7.65 -1.26 4.39
CA GLY A 109 7.72 -2.64 4.84
C GLY A 109 7.32 -3.64 3.77
N GLY A 110 7.70 -4.89 3.99
CA GLY A 110 7.30 -6.03 3.16
C GLY A 110 6.07 -6.73 3.73
N HIS A 111 5.83 -7.96 3.24
CA HIS A 111 4.66 -8.76 3.64
C HIS A 111 4.60 -9.10 5.14
N GLY A 112 5.73 -9.06 5.87
CA GLY A 112 5.75 -9.33 7.31
C GLY A 112 5.61 -10.81 7.68
N VAL A 113 6.00 -11.73 6.78
CA VAL A 113 5.95 -13.18 6.99
C VAL A 113 7.29 -13.82 6.63
N GLU A 114 7.60 -14.98 7.23
CA GLU A 114 8.78 -15.76 6.84
C GLU A 114 8.59 -16.44 5.47
N TYR A 115 9.66 -16.53 4.68
CA TYR A 115 9.65 -17.39 3.49
C TYR A 115 9.99 -18.83 3.90
N ARG A 116 9.14 -19.78 3.51
CA ARG A 116 9.25 -21.20 3.87
C ARG A 116 9.35 -22.09 2.63
N ASP A 117 10.00 -23.23 2.77
CA ASP A 117 9.92 -24.30 1.78
C ASP A 117 8.63 -25.13 1.94
N ALA A 118 8.42 -26.09 1.02
CA ALA A 118 7.25 -26.97 1.03
C ALA A 118 7.16 -27.87 2.27
N ALA A 119 8.25 -28.06 3.03
CA ALA A 119 8.27 -28.78 4.29
C ALA A 119 8.00 -27.87 5.51
N GLY A 120 7.79 -26.57 5.29
CA GLY A 120 7.52 -25.57 6.32
C GLY A 120 8.77 -25.01 7.00
N LYS A 121 9.98 -25.38 6.54
CA LYS A 121 11.24 -24.85 7.06
C LYS A 121 11.41 -23.41 6.62
N VAL A 122 11.69 -22.53 7.58
CA VAL A 122 12.02 -21.12 7.29
C VAL A 122 13.34 -21.03 6.55
N LEU A 123 13.32 -20.43 5.36
CA LEU A 123 14.48 -20.21 4.51
C LEU A 123 15.05 -18.80 4.68
N ASN A 124 14.19 -17.78 4.85
CA ASN A 124 14.61 -16.41 5.19
C ASN A 124 13.45 -15.61 5.81
N GLU A 125 13.78 -14.44 6.38
CA GLU A 125 12.86 -13.56 7.11
C GLU A 125 12.97 -12.10 6.61
N ASP A 126 13.50 -11.90 5.40
CA ASP A 126 13.80 -10.57 4.85
C ASP A 126 12.57 -9.66 4.75
N GLN A 127 11.42 -10.24 4.45
CA GLN A 127 10.13 -9.53 4.32
C GLN A 127 9.60 -9.03 5.67
N MET A 128 10.23 -9.41 6.78
CA MET A 128 9.91 -8.94 8.13
C MET A 128 10.78 -7.74 8.56
N TRP A 129 11.64 -7.23 7.69
CA TRP A 129 12.39 -6.00 7.92
C TRP A 129 11.65 -4.78 7.37
N ILE A 130 11.74 -3.65 8.07
CA ILE A 130 11.21 -2.36 7.61
C ILE A 130 12.33 -1.34 7.36
N LYS A 131 12.09 -0.40 6.46
CA LYS A 131 12.98 0.70 6.12
C LYS A 131 12.46 1.99 6.74
N VAL A 132 13.10 2.32 7.83
CA VAL A 132 13.23 3.67 8.40
C VAL A 132 14.70 3.87 8.77
N ARG A 133 15.34 2.79 9.25
CA ARG A 133 16.79 2.58 9.43
C ARG A 133 17.15 1.08 9.45
N HIS A 134 16.59 0.28 8.54
CA HIS A 134 16.71 -1.19 8.53
C HIS A 134 16.39 -1.84 9.90
N VAL A 135 15.11 -1.92 10.26
CA VAL A 135 14.68 -2.45 11.56
C VAL A 135 14.04 -3.81 11.38
N ASN A 136 14.48 -4.79 12.16
CA ASN A 136 13.85 -6.11 12.19
C ASN A 136 12.52 -6.04 12.94
N TRP A 137 11.42 -6.32 12.26
CA TRP A 137 10.06 -6.34 12.81
C TRP A 137 9.51 -7.76 12.99
N LYS A 138 10.37 -8.79 12.98
CA LYS A 138 9.96 -10.19 13.22
C LYS A 138 9.08 -10.36 14.45
N ASP A 139 9.50 -9.81 15.59
CA ASP A 139 8.75 -9.92 16.84
C ASP A 139 7.43 -9.15 16.78
N VAL A 140 7.41 -8.01 16.07
CA VAL A 140 6.20 -7.19 15.86
C VAL A 140 5.17 -7.98 15.04
N PHE A 141 5.55 -8.48 13.87
CA PHE A 141 4.66 -9.26 13.01
C PHE A 141 4.22 -10.57 13.68
N THR A 142 5.11 -11.22 14.43
CA THR A 142 4.78 -12.41 15.24
C THR A 142 3.71 -12.09 16.27
N LYS A 143 3.85 -11.01 17.04
CA LYS A 143 2.85 -10.58 18.03
C LYS A 143 1.50 -10.28 17.37
N ILE A 144 1.49 -9.55 16.26
CA ILE A 144 0.26 -9.21 15.51
C ILE A 144 -0.44 -10.48 15.03
N ARG A 145 0.29 -11.37 14.36
CA ARG A 145 -0.20 -12.65 13.84
C ARG A 145 -0.79 -13.51 14.95
N ASP A 146 -0.04 -13.69 16.04
CA ASP A 146 -0.43 -14.57 17.14
C ASP A 146 -1.62 -14.02 17.91
N PHE A 147 -1.67 -12.70 18.14
CA PHE A 147 -2.82 -12.02 18.75
C PHE A 147 -4.09 -12.16 17.91
N ALA A 148 -3.96 -12.03 16.59
CA ALA A 148 -5.08 -12.18 15.66
C ALA A 148 -5.55 -13.64 15.48
N GLY A 149 -4.87 -14.63 16.09
CA GLY A 149 -5.26 -16.04 16.06
C GLY A 149 -4.66 -16.86 14.90
N PHE A 150 -3.63 -16.35 14.23
CA PHE A 150 -3.03 -16.98 13.03
C PHE A 150 -1.62 -17.52 13.28
N LYS A 151 -1.37 -18.10 14.47
CA LYS A 151 -0.05 -18.60 14.88
C LYS A 151 0.60 -19.50 13.82
N ALA A 152 1.93 -19.46 13.75
CA ALA A 152 2.71 -20.31 12.84
C ALA A 152 2.33 -21.81 12.98
N PRO A 153 2.20 -22.57 11.87
CA PRO A 153 2.56 -22.20 10.50
C PRO A 153 1.49 -21.37 9.76
N GLY A 154 0.41 -20.96 10.42
CA GLY A 154 -0.48 -19.92 9.92
C GLY A 154 0.24 -18.58 9.73
N TYR A 155 -0.39 -17.67 9.00
CA TYR A 155 0.23 -16.42 8.58
C TYR A 155 -0.78 -15.29 8.36
N LEU A 156 -0.23 -14.07 8.40
CA LEU A 156 -0.82 -12.86 7.84
C LEU A 156 0.15 -12.31 6.79
N THR A 157 -0.36 -11.76 5.69
CA THR A 157 0.44 -10.92 4.79
C THR A 157 -0.06 -9.48 4.84
N HIS A 158 0.86 -8.53 4.86
CA HIS A 158 0.57 -7.11 5.02
C HIS A 158 0.94 -6.33 3.75
N GLU A 159 -0.02 -5.65 3.15
CA GLU A 159 0.15 -4.69 2.04
C GLU A 159 -0.50 -3.33 2.35
N ALA A 160 -1.25 -3.26 3.46
CA ALA A 160 -2.01 -2.08 3.84
C ALA A 160 -1.74 -1.78 5.33
N VAL A 161 -0.81 -0.85 5.58
CA VAL A 161 -0.39 -0.46 6.93
C VAL A 161 -0.29 1.06 7.02
N HIS A 162 -0.91 1.69 8.02
CA HIS A 162 -0.70 3.11 8.32
C HIS A 162 -0.48 3.38 9.81
N TRP A 163 0.30 4.43 10.07
CA TRP A 163 0.30 5.12 11.35
C TRP A 163 -0.78 6.21 11.37
N SER A 164 -1.50 6.35 12.48
CA SER A 164 -2.36 7.51 12.74
C SER A 164 -1.74 8.39 13.82
N ASP A 165 -1.44 9.64 13.47
CA ASP A 165 -0.98 10.64 14.44
C ASP A 165 -2.10 11.11 15.37
N ILE A 166 -3.37 10.92 14.99
CA ILE A 166 -4.54 11.27 15.79
C ILE A 166 -4.77 10.23 16.87
N HIS A 167 -4.78 8.94 16.50
CA HIS A 167 -5.02 7.84 17.42
C HIS A 167 -3.76 7.36 18.16
N LYS A 168 -2.57 7.77 17.70
CA LYS A 168 -1.27 7.26 18.18
C LYS A 168 -1.18 5.73 18.12
N LYS A 169 -1.72 5.16 17.04
CA LYS A 169 -1.83 3.72 16.80
C LYS A 169 -1.37 3.38 15.39
N TRP A 170 -0.83 2.17 15.25
CA TRP A 170 -0.68 1.49 13.97
C TRP A 170 -1.98 0.81 13.57
N PHE A 171 -2.31 0.86 12.28
CA PHE A 171 -3.48 0.24 11.67
C PHE A 171 -3.01 -0.69 10.56
N PHE A 172 -3.46 -1.95 10.61
CA PHE A 172 -3.15 -2.98 9.63
C PHE A 172 -4.46 -3.50 9.05
N LEU A 173 -4.53 -3.56 7.73
CA LEU A 173 -5.53 -4.30 6.97
C LEU A 173 -4.77 -5.42 6.23
N PRO A 174 -4.56 -6.60 6.84
CA PRO A 174 -3.81 -7.66 6.17
C PRO A 174 -4.48 -8.03 4.85
N ARG A 175 -3.68 -8.34 3.83
CA ARG A 175 -4.18 -8.84 2.54
C ARG A 175 -4.75 -10.23 2.73
N LYS A 176 -3.96 -11.12 3.33
CA LYS A 176 -4.28 -12.53 3.53
C LYS A 176 -4.21 -12.92 5.00
N ALA A 177 -5.03 -13.88 5.39
CA ALA A 177 -4.97 -14.52 6.70
C ALA A 177 -5.30 -16.02 6.59
N SER A 178 -4.43 -16.86 7.16
CA SER A 178 -4.63 -18.32 7.14
C SER A 178 -4.12 -18.96 8.43
N THR A 179 -4.89 -19.92 8.95
CA THR A 179 -4.48 -20.75 10.10
C THR A 179 -3.63 -21.96 9.68
N THR A 180 -3.48 -22.18 8.37
CA THR A 180 -2.67 -23.25 7.79
C THR A 180 -1.43 -22.67 7.11
N MET A 181 -0.43 -23.52 6.88
CA MET A 181 0.76 -23.18 6.10
C MET A 181 0.40 -22.61 4.73
N TYR A 182 1.24 -21.70 4.25
CA TYR A 182 1.14 -21.11 2.92
C TYR A 182 1.12 -22.20 1.85
N ASP A 183 0.14 -22.10 0.96
CA ASP A 183 0.01 -22.84 -0.29
C ASP A 183 -0.42 -21.83 -1.34
N GLU A 184 0.36 -21.73 -2.42
CA GLU A 184 0.21 -20.68 -3.44
C GLU A 184 -1.21 -20.62 -4.00
N LYS A 185 -1.79 -21.78 -4.33
CA LYS A 185 -3.12 -21.87 -4.92
C LYS A 185 -4.23 -21.59 -3.90
N ALA A 186 -4.08 -22.08 -2.67
CA ALA A 186 -5.05 -21.79 -1.60
C ALA A 186 -5.01 -20.31 -1.20
N ASP A 187 -3.84 -19.67 -1.23
CA ASP A 187 -3.64 -18.27 -0.83
C ASP A 187 -4.44 -17.27 -1.67
N GLU A 188 -4.69 -17.58 -2.94
CA GLU A 188 -5.57 -16.79 -3.82
C GLU A 188 -6.92 -16.48 -3.15
N LYS A 189 -7.42 -17.41 -2.30
CA LYS A 189 -8.70 -17.31 -1.58
C LYS A 189 -8.54 -17.14 -0.06
N LYS A 190 -7.43 -16.58 0.40
CA LYS A 190 -7.18 -16.24 1.83
C LYS A 190 -7.37 -14.76 2.16
N GLY A 191 -8.04 -14.01 1.28
CA GLY A 191 -8.45 -12.63 1.53
C GLY A 191 -9.22 -12.50 2.85
N THR A 192 -8.91 -11.44 3.61
CA THR A 192 -9.44 -11.26 4.96
C THR A 192 -10.14 -9.92 5.13
N ASN A 193 -10.95 -9.81 6.18
CA ASN A 193 -11.68 -8.60 6.54
C ASN A 193 -11.25 -8.06 7.91
N LEU A 194 -10.04 -8.36 8.35
CA LEU A 194 -9.52 -7.89 9.64
C LEU A 194 -9.01 -6.46 9.53
N LEU A 195 -9.38 -5.64 10.50
CA LEU A 195 -8.66 -4.43 10.86
C LEU A 195 -8.01 -4.67 12.22
N ILE A 196 -6.68 -4.60 12.25
CA ILE A 196 -5.89 -4.78 13.46
C ILE A 196 -5.30 -3.43 13.83
N THR A 197 -5.50 -2.98 15.06
CA THR A 197 -4.80 -1.80 15.58
C THR A 197 -3.84 -2.19 16.68
N ALA A 198 -2.73 -1.46 16.79
CA ALA A 198 -1.75 -1.64 17.83
C ALA A 198 -1.30 -0.28 18.38
N ASP A 199 -0.98 -0.21 19.66
CA ASP A 199 -0.31 0.98 20.18
C ASP A 199 1.08 1.17 19.56
N GLU A 200 1.68 2.34 19.80
CA GLU A 200 2.97 2.72 19.23
C GLU A 200 4.09 1.70 19.45
N ASN A 201 4.04 0.98 20.56
CA ASN A 201 5.09 0.07 21.03
C ASN A 201 4.72 -1.41 20.85
N PHE A 202 3.58 -1.71 20.22
CA PHE A 202 3.05 -3.07 20.04
C PHE A 202 2.90 -3.84 21.36
N ASN A 203 2.44 -3.14 22.41
CA ASN A 203 2.13 -3.73 23.72
C ASN A 203 0.66 -4.12 23.87
N SER A 204 -0.22 -3.40 23.17
CA SER A 204 -1.66 -3.67 23.13
C SER A 204 -2.17 -3.72 21.69
N PHE A 205 -3.16 -4.57 21.48
CA PHE A 205 -3.73 -4.84 20.17
C PHE A 205 -5.26 -4.92 20.25
N GLU A 206 -5.92 -4.52 19.17
CA GLU A 206 -7.37 -4.69 18.97
C GLU A 206 -7.60 -5.27 17.58
N VAL A 207 -8.58 -6.17 17.45
CA VAL A 207 -8.99 -6.74 16.17
C VAL A 207 -10.48 -6.49 15.99
N VAL A 208 -10.85 -5.86 14.88
CA VAL A 208 -12.24 -5.70 14.45
C VAL A 208 -12.42 -6.33 13.07
N LYS A 209 -13.65 -6.79 12.77
CA LYS A 209 -14.02 -7.29 11.45
C LYS A 209 -14.71 -6.17 10.68
N VAL A 210 -14.19 -5.87 9.49
CA VAL A 210 -14.75 -4.90 8.55
C VAL A 210 -15.84 -5.59 7.73
N GLY A 211 -17.10 -5.30 8.02
CA GLY A 211 -18.25 -5.95 7.38
C GLY A 211 -18.16 -7.48 7.39
N ASN A 212 -18.71 -8.11 6.35
CA ASN A 212 -18.67 -9.56 6.15
C ASN A 212 -17.65 -9.94 5.07
N ASN A 213 -16.89 -11.01 5.29
CA ASN A 213 -15.95 -11.53 4.29
C ASN A 213 -16.65 -12.46 3.28
N ASN A 214 -17.50 -11.90 2.43
CA ASN A 214 -18.23 -12.65 1.41
C ASN A 214 -17.39 -12.94 0.15
N HIS A 215 -16.19 -12.35 0.06
CA HIS A 215 -15.31 -12.39 -1.10
C HIS A 215 -13.88 -12.77 -0.66
N PRO A 216 -13.64 -14.04 -0.31
CA PRO A 216 -12.34 -14.50 0.19
C PRO A 216 -11.21 -14.39 -0.86
N GLU A 217 -11.53 -14.17 -2.13
CA GLU A 217 -10.58 -13.87 -3.19
C GLU A 217 -10.06 -12.41 -3.16
N ARG A 218 -10.72 -11.51 -2.42
CA ARG A 218 -10.35 -10.10 -2.32
C ARG A 218 -9.54 -9.85 -1.05
N GLY A 219 -8.31 -9.38 -1.22
CA GLY A 219 -7.44 -8.98 -0.11
C GLY A 219 -7.18 -7.48 -0.11
N PHE A 220 -7.12 -6.85 1.07
CA PHE A 220 -6.72 -5.44 1.19
C PHE A 220 -5.30 -5.23 0.63
N SER A 221 -5.14 -4.23 -0.24
CA SER A 221 -3.87 -3.90 -0.90
C SER A 221 -3.39 -2.49 -0.58
N ALA A 222 -4.28 -1.57 -0.19
CA ALA A 222 -3.91 -0.24 0.27
C ALA A 222 -5.05 0.39 1.08
N PHE A 223 -4.77 1.42 1.87
CA PHE A 223 -5.81 2.29 2.40
C PHE A 223 -5.30 3.69 2.69
N ALA A 224 -6.23 4.62 2.89
CA ALA A 224 -5.95 5.95 3.43
C ALA A 224 -7.07 6.35 4.40
N PHE A 225 -6.73 7.13 5.42
CA PHE A 225 -7.72 7.80 6.25
C PHE A 225 -8.37 8.94 5.47
N ILE A 226 -9.69 9.07 5.56
CA ILE A 226 -10.40 10.17 4.90
C ILE A 226 -10.11 11.48 5.66
N PRO A 227 -9.57 12.53 5.00
CA PRO A 227 -9.28 13.79 5.66
C PRO A 227 -10.51 14.42 6.30
N GLY A 228 -10.32 15.09 7.44
CA GLY A 228 -11.41 15.74 8.18
C GLY A 228 -12.27 14.79 9.01
N THR A 229 -11.96 13.49 9.06
CA THR A 229 -12.71 12.49 9.84
C THR A 229 -12.03 12.09 11.14
N ASN A 230 -10.98 12.80 11.54
CA ASN A 230 -10.12 12.46 12.68
C ASN A 230 -9.62 11.01 12.62
N ASP A 231 -9.19 10.57 11.42
CA ASP A 231 -8.80 9.18 11.13
C ASP A 231 -9.86 8.15 11.54
N GLY A 232 -11.13 8.56 11.64
CA GLY A 232 -12.24 7.71 12.04
C GLY A 232 -12.87 6.94 10.88
N ILE A 233 -12.58 7.34 9.64
CA ILE A 233 -13.10 6.72 8.42
C ILE A 233 -11.94 6.36 7.50
N ILE A 234 -11.97 5.13 7.00
CA ILE A 234 -10.97 4.55 6.12
C ILE A 234 -11.58 4.34 4.74
N MET A 235 -10.84 4.74 3.71
CA MET A 235 -11.03 4.27 2.35
C MET A 235 -9.95 3.23 2.02
N ALA A 236 -10.35 2.02 1.66
CA ALA A 236 -9.43 0.93 1.35
C ALA A 236 -9.61 0.43 -0.07
N ILE A 237 -8.53 -0.09 -0.63
CA ILE A 237 -8.50 -0.86 -1.87
C ILE A 237 -8.35 -2.33 -1.51
N LYS A 238 -9.14 -3.17 -2.18
CA LYS A 238 -8.91 -4.61 -2.23
C LYS A 238 -8.56 -5.00 -3.64
N SER A 239 -7.67 -5.97 -3.80
CA SER A 239 -7.39 -6.58 -5.09
C SER A 239 -7.66 -8.07 -5.08
N LYS A 240 -7.97 -8.60 -6.26
CA LYS A 240 -8.28 -9.99 -6.52
C LYS A 240 -7.35 -10.49 -7.62
N GLU A 241 -6.67 -11.59 -7.32
CA GLU A 241 -5.80 -12.30 -8.25
C GLU A 241 -6.09 -13.78 -8.09
N VAL A 242 -6.72 -14.37 -9.09
CA VAL A 242 -7.10 -15.78 -9.10
C VAL A 242 -6.59 -16.36 -10.41
N THR A 243 -5.89 -17.50 -10.35
CA THR A 243 -5.32 -18.13 -11.54
C THR A 243 -6.43 -18.42 -12.56
N GLY A 244 -6.25 -17.90 -13.78
CA GLY A 244 -7.20 -18.06 -14.88
C GLY A 244 -8.25 -16.94 -14.99
N GLU A 245 -8.20 -15.94 -14.12
CA GLU A 245 -9.05 -14.75 -14.16
C GLU A 245 -8.21 -13.47 -14.35
N ASP A 246 -8.81 -12.44 -14.96
CA ASP A 246 -8.20 -11.12 -15.01
C ASP A 246 -8.13 -10.51 -13.59
N PRO A 247 -7.06 -9.77 -13.25
CA PRO A 247 -6.95 -9.14 -11.94
C PRO A 247 -7.99 -8.02 -11.81
N GLU A 248 -8.57 -7.89 -10.63
CA GLU A 248 -9.58 -6.87 -10.34
C GLU A 248 -9.23 -6.09 -9.08
N SER A 249 -9.77 -4.88 -8.98
CA SER A 249 -9.61 -4.04 -7.80
C SER A 249 -10.90 -3.37 -7.41
N TYR A 250 -11.09 -3.16 -6.11
CA TYR A 250 -12.32 -2.71 -5.51
C TYR A 250 -12.01 -1.63 -4.47
N ALA A 251 -12.81 -0.57 -4.45
CA ALA A 251 -12.78 0.45 -3.40
C ALA A 251 -13.90 0.21 -2.38
N THR A 252 -13.61 0.33 -1.09
CA THR A 252 -14.60 0.26 -0.01
C THR A 252 -14.34 1.36 1.01
N VAL A 253 -15.38 1.80 1.72
CA VAL A 253 -15.28 2.80 2.79
C VAL A 253 -15.96 2.26 4.04
N PHE A 254 -15.31 2.40 5.19
CA PHE A 254 -15.80 1.94 6.49
C PHE A 254 -15.24 2.77 7.63
N ASP A 255 -15.91 2.76 8.79
CA ASP A 255 -15.39 3.38 10.01
C ASP A 255 -14.36 2.48 10.71
N ILE A 256 -13.55 3.03 11.62
CA ILE A 256 -12.54 2.27 12.37
C ILE A 256 -13.11 1.18 13.30
N ARG A 257 -14.44 1.09 13.44
CA ARG A 257 -15.12 0.01 14.17
C ARG A 257 -15.54 -1.13 13.25
N GLY A 258 -15.27 -1.02 11.95
CA GLY A 258 -15.57 -2.04 10.94
C GLY A 258 -16.96 -1.90 10.30
N ASN A 259 -17.68 -0.80 10.55
CA ASN A 259 -18.99 -0.59 9.94
C ASN A 259 -18.81 -0.10 8.49
N ILE A 260 -19.37 -0.84 7.53
CA ILE A 260 -19.33 -0.48 6.12
C ILE A 260 -20.19 0.77 5.88
N ILE A 261 -19.57 1.77 5.23
CA ILE A 261 -20.23 2.99 4.72
C ILE A 261 -20.46 2.85 3.21
N MET A 262 -19.53 2.19 2.50
CA MET A 262 -19.63 1.88 1.07
C MET A 262 -19.09 0.48 0.82
N ASP A 263 -19.95 -0.40 0.33
CA ASP A 263 -19.57 -1.75 -0.13
C ASP A 263 -18.56 -1.68 -1.28
N ASP A 264 -17.86 -2.79 -1.53
CA ASP A 264 -16.86 -2.93 -2.58
C ASP A 264 -17.38 -2.45 -3.96
N GLN A 265 -16.79 -1.37 -4.48
CA GLN A 265 -17.05 -0.83 -5.81
C GLN A 265 -15.91 -1.20 -6.76
N ASN A 266 -16.19 -1.93 -7.84
CA ASN A 266 -15.17 -2.31 -8.81
C ASN A 266 -14.55 -1.06 -9.47
N LEU A 267 -13.22 -1.00 -9.48
CA LEU A 267 -12.44 0.10 -10.06
C LEU A 267 -12.32 -0.01 -11.58
N GLY A 268 -12.58 -1.18 -12.17
CA GLY A 268 -12.53 -1.45 -13.59
C GLY A 268 -11.10 -1.54 -14.15
N GLY A 269 -11.00 -1.83 -15.44
CA GLY A 269 -9.73 -1.83 -16.18
C GLY A 269 -8.92 -3.13 -16.09
N ASN A 270 -9.39 -4.13 -15.35
CA ASN A 270 -8.70 -5.43 -15.18
C ASN A 270 -7.26 -5.25 -14.67
N TYR A 271 -7.11 -4.40 -13.65
CA TYR A 271 -5.84 -4.09 -13.00
C TYR A 271 -5.87 -4.36 -11.50
N LYS A 272 -4.68 -4.60 -10.95
CA LYS A 272 -4.40 -4.70 -9.52
C LYS A 272 -3.88 -3.35 -9.00
N PHE A 273 -4.70 -2.63 -8.25
CA PHE A 273 -4.33 -1.40 -7.56
C PHE A 273 -3.80 -1.71 -6.17
N GLU A 274 -2.61 -1.20 -5.86
CA GLU A 274 -1.86 -1.45 -4.60
C GLU A 274 -1.38 -0.15 -3.94
N GLY A 275 -1.76 1.00 -4.50
CA GLY A 275 -1.57 2.30 -3.89
C GLY A 275 -2.84 3.13 -3.98
N ILE A 276 -3.11 3.91 -2.93
CA ILE A 276 -4.17 4.92 -2.92
C ILE A 276 -3.64 6.22 -2.33
N PHE A 277 -4.02 7.34 -2.94
CA PHE A 277 -3.83 8.68 -2.38
C PHE A 277 -5.09 9.51 -2.55
N LEU A 278 -5.44 10.27 -1.51
CA LEU A 278 -6.58 11.18 -1.50
C LEU A 278 -6.11 12.62 -1.66
N THR A 279 -6.71 13.35 -2.59
CA THR A 279 -6.45 14.79 -2.78
C THR A 279 -7.73 15.60 -2.78
N THR A 280 -7.65 16.85 -2.32
CA THR A 280 -8.80 17.77 -2.34
C THR A 280 -8.93 18.45 -3.70
N VAL A 281 -10.17 18.66 -4.14
CA VAL A 281 -10.52 19.25 -5.45
C VAL A 281 -9.87 20.64 -5.70
N ARG A 282 -9.44 21.36 -4.65
CA ARG A 282 -8.77 22.66 -4.76
C ARG A 282 -7.25 22.60 -4.94
N HIS A 283 -6.62 21.43 -4.87
CA HIS A 283 -5.17 21.25 -5.03
C HIS A 283 -4.81 20.40 -6.26
N PHE A 284 -5.43 20.72 -7.38
CA PHE A 284 -4.63 20.85 -8.60
C PHE A 284 -4.42 22.36 -8.84
N PRO A 285 -3.40 23.03 -8.25
CA PRO A 285 -2.67 23.92 -9.12
C PRO A 285 -2.27 23.00 -10.27
N SER A 286 -2.67 23.39 -11.47
CA SER A 286 -2.25 22.74 -12.69
C SER A 286 -0.82 22.20 -12.49
N ILE A 287 -0.60 20.89 -12.60
CA ILE A 287 0.76 20.39 -12.86
C ILE A 287 1.31 21.07 -14.13
N ALA A 288 0.43 21.71 -14.93
CA ALA A 288 0.73 22.66 -15.99
C ALA A 288 1.17 24.09 -15.57
N LYS A 289 1.24 24.46 -14.28
CA LYS A 289 1.73 25.77 -13.80
C LYS A 289 3.10 25.72 -13.10
N LEU A 290 3.73 24.54 -13.02
CA LEU A 290 5.20 24.44 -12.86
C LEU A 290 5.94 24.58 -14.20
N ILE A 291 5.24 24.99 -15.26
CA ILE A 291 5.79 25.50 -16.50
C ILE A 291 5.37 26.97 -16.55
N LEU A 292 6.20 27.85 -16.00
CA LEU A 292 6.16 29.28 -16.36
C LEU A 292 7.13 29.51 -17.53
N PRO A 293 6.83 30.52 -18.36
CA PRO A 293 7.21 30.56 -19.76
C PRO A 293 8.71 30.82 -19.92
N PHE A 294 9.26 30.20 -20.95
CA PHE A 294 10.56 30.54 -21.50
C PHE A 294 10.63 32.03 -21.85
N SER A 295 11.67 32.70 -21.34
CA SER A 295 12.41 33.73 -22.05
C SER A 295 13.89 33.39 -21.96
#